data_AF-F4P9P3-F1
#
_entry.id   AF-F4P9P3-F1
#
_cell.length_a   1.000
_cell.length_b   1.000
_cell.length_c   1.000
_cell.angle_alpha   90.00
_cell.angle_beta   90.00
_cell.angle_gamma   90.00
#
_symmetry.space_group_name_H-M   'P 1'
#
loop_
_entity.id
_entity.type
_entity.pdbx_description
1 polymer ?
#
loop_
_entity_poly.entity_id
_entity_poly.type
_entity_poly.pdbx_seq_one_letter_code
_entity_poly.pdbx_strand_id
1 'polypeptide(L)'
;MCYFIQSIPALFRWLSTKYPKVTSECIEDIPQSVGNTIVPVDTTLPNPNGTEYDNLYLDMNGIIHPCCHPEDKPAPTTEDEMYIEIFKYIDRIMAIIRPRKVLYMAIGNMFYFVIFPTLLETAFNA
;
A
#
# COMPACT_ATOMS: atom_id res chain seq x y z
N MET A 1 13.85 -27.67 19.62
CA MET A 1 14.25 -26.99 18.38
C MET A 1 13.15 -27.21 17.37
N CYS A 2 12.17 -26.29 17.28
CA CYS A 2 11.04 -26.45 16.35
C CYS A 2 11.25 -25.52 15.16
N TYR A 3 11.63 -26.11 14.03
CA TYR A 3 11.65 -25.43 12.74
C TYR A 3 10.22 -25.31 12.22
N PHE A 4 9.52 -24.25 12.59
CA PHE A 4 8.31 -23.82 11.88
C PHE A 4 8.74 -22.91 10.72
N ILE A 5 9.33 -23.48 9.67
CA ILE A 5 9.46 -22.78 8.39
C ILE A 5 8.18 -23.08 7.61
N GLN A 6 7.05 -22.52 8.06
CA GLN A 6 5.86 -22.48 7.21
C GLN A 6 6.06 -21.37 6.19
N SER A 7 5.86 -21.67 4.91
CA SER A 7 5.78 -20.64 3.87
C SER A 7 4.65 -19.67 4.19
N ILE A 8 4.75 -18.41 3.74
CA ILE A 8 3.73 -17.38 3.97
C ILE A 8 2.31 -17.89 3.61
N PRO A 9 2.08 -18.57 2.47
CA PRO A 9 0.76 -19.12 2.14
C PRO A 9 0.29 -20.22 3.10
N ALA A 10 1.20 -21.08 3.57
CA ALA A 10 0.85 -22.16 4.50
C ALA A 10 0.46 -21.59 5.87
N LEU A 11 1.22 -20.62 6.37
CA LEU A 11 0.93 -19.93 7.62
C LEU A 11 -0.40 -19.16 7.53
N PHE A 12 -0.61 -18.41 6.44
CA PHE A 12 -1.85 -17.68 6.22
C PHE A 12 -3.06 -18.62 6.19
N ARG A 13 -2.99 -19.72 5.41
CA ARG A 13 -4.07 -20.71 5.36
C ARG A 13 -4.36 -21.31 6.73
N TRP A 14 -3.32 -21.64 7.50
CA TRP A 14 -3.48 -22.18 8.85
C TRP A 14 -4.15 -21.18 9.79
N LEU A 15 -3.72 -19.92 9.78
CA LEU A 15 -4.31 -18.84 10.59
C LEU A 15 -5.77 -18.60 10.24
N SER A 16 -6.09 -18.43 8.95
CA SER A 16 -7.45 -18.15 8.49
C SER A 16 -8.41 -19.32 8.75
N THR A 17 -7.92 -20.56 8.71
CA THR A 17 -8.73 -21.75 9.03
C THR A 17 -8.97 -21.86 10.54
N LYS A 18 -7.94 -21.59 11.35
CA LYS A 18 -8.02 -21.73 12.82
C LYS A 18 -8.75 -20.56 13.48
N TYR A 19 -8.62 -19.36 12.93
CA TYR A 19 -9.19 -18.13 13.45
C TYR A 19 -9.85 -17.33 12.31
N PRO A 20 -11.08 -17.69 11.90
CA PRO A 20 -11.73 -17.10 10.72
C PRO A 20 -12.02 -15.60 10.86
N LYS A 21 -11.97 -15.05 12.07
CA LYS A 21 -12.14 -13.62 12.34
C LYS A 21 -10.87 -12.78 12.14
N VAL A 22 -9.73 -13.41 11.86
CA VAL A 22 -8.44 -12.70 11.67
C VAL A 22 -8.38 -12.01 10.31
N THR A 23 -9.14 -12.50 9.34
CA THR A 23 -9.22 -11.91 8.00
C THR A 23 -10.52 -11.17 7.81
N SER A 24 -10.45 -9.98 7.26
CA SER A 24 -11.59 -9.21 6.76
C SER A 24 -11.27 -8.70 5.36
N GLU A 25 -12.29 -8.64 4.51
CA GLU A 25 -12.15 -8.01 3.20
C GLU A 25 -11.96 -6.49 3.37
N CYS A 26 -11.09 -5.92 2.53
CA CYS A 26 -10.88 -4.48 2.49
C CYS A 26 -11.89 -3.87 1.51
N ILE A 27 -12.63 -2.87 1.99
CA ILE A 27 -13.53 -2.06 1.16
C ILE A 27 -12.72 -0.90 0.58
N GLU A 28 -12.68 -0.82 -0.75
CA GLU A 28 -11.99 0.23 -1.49
C GLU A 28 -13.03 1.13 -2.19
N ASP A 29 -12.88 2.45 -2.06
CA ASP A 29 -13.67 3.40 -2.85
C ASP A 29 -13.08 3.50 -4.26
N ILE A 30 -13.95 3.43 -5.28
CA ILE A 30 -13.53 3.49 -6.68
C ILE A 30 -13.60 4.96 -7.14
N PRO A 31 -12.53 5.49 -7.77
CA PRO A 31 -12.57 6.83 -8.35
C PRO A 31 -13.76 7.00 -9.29
N GLN A 32 -14.53 8.08 -9.10
CA GLN A 32 -15.70 8.34 -9.93
C GLN A 32 -15.29 9.12 -11.19
N SER A 33 -15.80 8.71 -12.35
CA SER A 33 -15.65 9.48 -13.59
C SER A 33 -16.86 10.39 -13.76
N VAL A 34 -16.65 11.71 -13.64
CA VAL A 34 -17.68 12.71 -13.94
C VAL A 34 -17.35 13.32 -15.31
N GLY A 35 -17.98 12.80 -16.36
CA GLY A 35 -17.67 13.16 -17.73
C GLY A 35 -16.28 12.67 -18.17
N ASN A 36 -15.41 13.60 -18.57
CA ASN A 36 -14.02 13.33 -18.98
C ASN A 36 -13.00 13.51 -17.83
N THR A 37 -13.45 13.80 -16.60
CA THR A 37 -12.57 14.05 -15.46
C THR A 37 -12.70 12.93 -14.44
N ILE A 38 -11.57 12.34 -14.06
CA ILE A 38 -11.49 11.35 -12.98
C ILE A 38 -11.41 12.12 -11.67
N VAL A 39 -12.43 11.97 -10.81
CA VAL A 39 -12.43 12.54 -9.47
C VAL A 39 -11.68 11.57 -8.54
N PRO A 40 -10.57 12.00 -7.90
CA PRO A 40 -9.83 11.15 -6.98
C PRO A 40 -10.66 10.85 -5.73
N VAL A 41 -10.37 9.71 -5.09
CA VAL A 41 -11.03 9.32 -3.83
C VAL A 41 -10.67 10.32 -2.75
N ASP A 42 -11.68 10.90 -2.10
CA ASP A 42 -11.48 11.79 -0.96
C ASP A 42 -11.12 10.96 0.29
N THR A 43 -9.83 10.96 0.64
CA THR A 43 -9.28 10.24 1.78
C THR A 43 -9.48 10.96 3.11
N THR A 44 -10.01 12.20 3.09
CA THR A 44 -10.34 12.95 4.32
C THR A 44 -11.64 12.44 4.95
N LEU A 45 -12.49 11.79 4.17
CA LEU A 45 -13.73 11.17 4.65
C LEU A 45 -13.46 9.98 5.57
N PRO A 46 -14.43 9.60 6.43
CA PRO A 46 -14.32 8.41 7.28
C PRO A 46 -13.99 7.15 6.47
N ASN A 47 -13.19 6.26 7.03
CA ASN A 47 -12.75 5.05 6.36
C ASN A 47 -13.96 4.13 6.05
N PRO A 48 -14.15 3.67 4.79
CA PRO A 48 -15.28 2.81 4.41
C PRO A 48 -15.30 1.45 5.11
N ASN A 49 -14.16 1.00 5.64
CA ASN A 49 -14.04 -0.21 6.45
C ASN A 49 -14.61 -0.05 7.88
N GLY A 50 -15.11 1.14 8.24
CA GLY A 50 -15.69 1.45 9.55
C GLY A 50 -14.68 1.51 10.70
N THR A 51 -13.39 1.35 10.39
CA THR A 51 -12.28 1.41 11.35
C THR A 51 -11.27 2.45 10.90
N GLU A 52 -10.92 3.36 11.79
CA GLU A 52 -9.89 4.37 11.55
C GLU A 52 -8.52 3.86 11.99
N TYR A 53 -7.49 4.21 11.22
CA TYR A 53 -6.11 3.84 11.50
C TYR A 53 -5.28 5.10 11.76
N ASP A 54 -4.50 5.09 12.83
CA ASP A 54 -3.60 6.21 13.13
C ASP A 54 -2.28 6.09 12.36
N ASN A 55 -1.71 4.88 12.32
CA ASN A 55 -0.35 4.63 11.85
C ASN A 55 -0.36 3.53 10.79
N LEU A 56 0.27 3.79 9.64
CA LEU A 56 0.49 2.83 8.57
C LEU A 56 1.98 2.60 8.39
N TYR A 57 2.40 1.33 8.40
CA TYR A 57 3.80 0.92 8.20
C TYR A 57 3.88 0.11 6.91
N LEU A 58 4.67 0.60 5.95
CA LEU A 58 4.89 -0.04 4.66
C LEU A 58 6.30 -0.63 4.62
N ASP A 59 6.37 -1.92 4.28
CA ASP A 59 7.61 -2.54 3.83
C ASP A 59 7.71 -2.33 2.32
N MET A 60 8.60 -1.42 1.92
CA MET A 60 8.78 -1.06 0.52
C MET A 60 9.38 -2.20 -0.29
N ASN A 61 10.06 -3.17 0.31
CA ASN A 61 10.55 -4.34 -0.44
C ASN A 61 9.37 -5.16 -0.99
N GLY A 62 8.29 -5.24 -0.23
CA GLY A 62 7.03 -5.88 -0.65
C GLY A 62 6.30 -5.14 -1.77
N ILE A 63 6.59 -3.86 -1.99
CA ILE A 63 5.98 -3.03 -3.06
C ILE A 63 6.89 -2.96 -4.28
N ILE A 64 8.17 -2.66 -4.08
CA ILE A 64 9.15 -2.45 -5.15
C ILE A 64 9.35 -3.75 -5.95
N HIS A 65 9.48 -4.90 -5.28
CA HIS A 65 9.76 -6.16 -5.99
C HIS A 65 8.66 -6.52 -7.02
N PRO A 66 7.35 -6.52 -6.67
CA PRO A 66 6.28 -6.67 -7.66
C PRO A 66 6.22 -5.58 -8.74
N CYS A 67 6.60 -4.33 -8.42
CA CYS A 67 6.61 -3.24 -9.40
C CYS A 67 7.74 -3.37 -10.43
N CYS A 68 8.89 -3.94 -10.05
CA CYS A 68 10.01 -4.18 -10.97
C CYS A 68 9.83 -5.47 -11.79
N HIS A 69 9.23 -6.50 -11.20
CA HIS A 69 9.00 -7.81 -11.83
C HIS A 69 7.53 -8.21 -11.76
N PRO A 70 6.63 -7.48 -12.44
CA PRO A 70 5.22 -7.81 -12.45
C PRO A 70 4.97 -9.17 -13.13
N GLU A 71 4.10 -10.00 -12.56
CA GLU A 71 3.72 -11.30 -13.13
C GLU A 71 2.81 -11.16 -14.37
N ASP A 72 1.97 -10.12 -14.39
CA ASP A 72 0.86 -9.97 -15.38
C ASP A 72 1.10 -8.91 -16.47
N LYS A 73 2.20 -8.15 -16.40
CA LYS A 73 2.53 -7.07 -17.35
C LYS A 73 4.03 -7.04 -17.63
N PRO A 74 4.49 -6.43 -18.74
CA PRO A 74 5.92 -6.27 -18.98
C PRO A 74 6.58 -5.46 -17.86
N ALA A 75 7.83 -5.82 -17.54
CA ALA A 75 8.64 -5.06 -16.60
C ALA A 75 8.82 -3.61 -17.10
N PRO A 76 8.80 -2.61 -16.21
CA PRO A 76 9.04 -1.23 -16.57
C PRO A 76 10.42 -1.10 -17.22
N THR A 77 10.49 -0.31 -18.29
CA THR A 77 11.73 -0.17 -19.08
C THR A 77 12.60 0.97 -18.60
N THR A 78 12.03 1.91 -17.85
CA THR A 78 12.71 3.09 -17.30
C THR A 78 12.46 3.21 -15.80
N GLU A 79 13.35 3.92 -15.10
CA GLU A 79 13.20 4.21 -13.68
C GLU A 79 11.94 5.06 -13.41
N ASP A 80 11.62 6.00 -14.30
CA ASP A 80 10.44 6.87 -14.17
C ASP A 80 9.14 6.07 -14.23
N GLU A 81 9.02 5.12 -15.17
CA GLU A 81 7.88 4.19 -15.25
C GLU A 81 7.76 3.36 -13.97
N MET A 82 8.88 2.89 -13.43
CA MET A 82 8.91 2.13 -12.18
C MET A 82 8.41 2.98 -11.00
N TYR A 83 8.86 4.23 -10.87
CA TYR A 83 8.40 5.14 -9.81
C TYR A 83 6.91 5.43 -9.92
N ILE A 84 6.39 5.67 -11.12
CA ILE A 84 4.96 5.88 -11.35
C ILE A 84 4.14 4.67 -10.85
N GLU A 85 4.60 3.45 -11.13
CA GLU A 85 3.91 2.25 -10.68
C GLU A 85 3.99 2.04 -9.16
N ILE A 86 5.13 2.38 -8.54
CA ILE A 86 5.28 2.38 -7.07
C ILE A 86 4.32 3.39 -6.44
N PHE A 87 4.25 4.61 -6.98
CA PHE A 87 3.36 5.66 -6.46
C PHE A 87 1.90 5.26 -6.56
N LYS A 88 1.46 4.71 -7.71
CA LYS A 88 0.09 4.18 -7.86
C LYS A 88 -0.24 3.12 -6.82
N TYR A 89 0.71 2.25 -6.49
CA TYR A 89 0.52 1.20 -5.49
C TYR A 89 0.37 1.79 -4.08
N ILE A 90 1.24 2.74 -3.71
CA ILE A 90 1.16 3.44 -2.42
C ILE A 90 -0.14 4.22 -2.31
N ASP A 91 -0.53 4.96 -3.35
CA ASP A 91 -1.76 5.76 -3.37
C ASP A 91 -2.99 4.88 -3.16
N ARG A 92 -3.02 3.69 -3.78
CA ARG A 92 -4.08 2.72 -3.55
C ARG A 92 -4.12 2.28 -2.08
N ILE A 93 -2.99 1.91 -1.48
CA ILE A 93 -2.96 1.51 -0.06
C ILE A 93 -3.42 2.66 0.85
N MET A 94 -2.95 3.88 0.58
CA MET A 94 -3.33 5.08 1.31
C MET A 94 -4.84 5.35 1.24
N ALA A 95 -5.47 5.13 0.08
CA ALA A 95 -6.90 5.29 -0.10
C ALA A 95 -7.75 4.28 0.69
N ILE A 96 -7.22 3.07 0.88
CA ILE A 96 -7.86 1.98 1.65
C ILE A 96 -7.73 2.21 3.16
N ILE A 97 -6.51 2.47 3.63
CA ILE A 97 -6.20 2.52 5.07
C ILE A 97 -6.49 3.90 5.69
N ARG A 98 -6.26 4.98 4.94
CA ARG A 98 -6.46 6.37 5.40
C ARG A 98 -5.80 6.67 6.77
N PRO A 99 -4.47 6.51 6.93
CA PRO A 99 -3.80 6.79 8.19
C PRO A 99 -3.97 8.25 8.62
N ARG A 100 -4.34 8.49 9.88
CA ARG A 100 -4.63 9.84 10.41
C ARG A 100 -3.44 10.55 11.04
N LYS A 101 -2.34 9.85 11.34
CA LYS A 101 -1.20 10.42 12.04
C LYS A 101 0.13 10.14 11.34
N VAL A 102 0.46 8.87 11.11
CA VAL A 102 1.80 8.48 10.65
C VAL A 102 1.72 7.53 9.45
N LEU A 103 2.46 7.86 8.40
CA LEU A 103 2.93 6.90 7.41
C LEU A 103 4.40 6.62 7.67
N TYR A 104 4.79 5.36 7.65
CA TYR A 104 6.17 4.91 7.77
C TYR A 104 6.52 4.01 6.60
N MET A 105 7.65 4.26 5.92
CA MET A 105 8.06 3.51 4.74
C MET A 105 9.49 2.97 4.90
N ALA A 106 9.63 1.67 5.12
CA ALA A 106 10.95 1.03 5.27
C ALA A 106 11.47 0.54 3.91
N ILE A 107 12.63 1.02 3.45
CA ILE A 107 13.25 0.62 2.17
C ILE A 107 14.51 -0.22 2.45
N GLY A 108 14.54 -1.46 1.99
CA GLY A 108 15.68 -2.36 2.23
C GLY A 108 15.88 -2.67 3.72
N ASN A 109 17.13 -2.80 4.16
CA ASN A 109 17.49 -3.05 5.56
C ASN A 109 17.63 -1.75 6.39
N MET A 110 17.35 -0.59 5.79
CA MET A 110 17.63 0.73 6.36
C MET A 110 16.38 1.62 6.35
N PHE A 111 15.98 2.08 7.53
CA PHE A 111 14.73 2.80 7.75
C PHE A 111 14.78 4.24 7.21
N TYR A 112 13.78 4.66 6.41
CA TYR A 112 13.54 6.06 6.06
C TYR A 112 12.18 6.50 6.63
N PHE A 113 12.12 7.65 7.31
CA PHE A 113 10.88 8.25 7.79
C PHE A 113 10.35 9.22 6.73
N VAL A 114 9.07 9.13 6.37
CA VAL A 114 8.38 10.15 5.55
C VAL A 114 7.10 10.58 6.27
N ILE A 115 7.09 11.80 6.80
CA ILE A 115 5.92 12.41 7.45
C ILE A 115 5.14 13.18 6.37
N PHE A 116 3.84 12.87 6.21
CA PHE A 116 2.87 13.56 5.33
C PHE A 116 2.74 15.08 5.63
N PRO A 117 2.12 15.92 4.77
CA PRO A 117 1.96 15.92 3.30
C PRO A 117 2.86 16.96 2.60
N THR A 118 3.55 17.84 3.32
CA THR A 118 4.29 18.97 2.73
C THR A 118 5.60 18.57 2.03
N LEU A 119 6.16 17.40 2.38
CA LEU A 119 7.43 16.96 1.80
C LEU A 119 7.29 16.40 0.38
N LEU A 120 6.12 15.88 -0.01
CA LEU A 120 5.89 15.37 -1.36
C LEU A 120 5.85 16.54 -2.39
N GLU A 121 5.33 17.70 -2.00
CA GLU A 121 5.31 18.90 -2.86
C GLU A 121 6.72 19.47 -3.11
N THR A 122 7.64 19.39 -2.14
CA THR A 122 9.04 19.80 -2.34
C THR A 122 9.83 18.83 -3.21
N ALA A 123 9.48 17.54 -3.21
CA ALA A 123 10.13 16.56 -4.09
C ALA A 123 9.65 16.66 -5.55
N PHE A 124 8.45 17.20 -5.79
CA PHE A 124 7.86 17.38 -7.13
C PHE A 124 8.13 18.75 -7.78
N ASN A 125 8.68 19.73 -7.04
CA ASN A 125 8.95 21.09 -7.55
C ASN A 125 10.46 21.43 -7.69
N ALA A 126 11.32 20.41 -7.80
CA ALA A 126 12.75 20.59 -8.09
C ALA A 126 13.12 19.99 -9.45
#